data_AF-A0A517NPG0-F1
#
_entry.id   AF-A0A517NPG0-F1
#
_cell.length_a   1.000
_cell.length_b   1.000
_cell.length_c   1.000
_cell.angle_alpha   90.00
_cell.angle_beta   90.00
_cell.angle_gamma   90.00
#
_symmetry.space_group_name_H-M   'P 1'
#
loop_
_entity.id
_entity.type
_entity.pdbx_description
1 polymer ?
#
loop_
_entity_poly.entity_id
_entity_poly.type
_entity_poly.pdbx_seq_one_letter_code
_entity_poly.pdbx_strand_id
1 'polypeptide(L)' 'MTEDNYRTICSILGLVIGLGIMFGAGWGGMIPGAIFGAGGAVTGGILGEKLFARKQR' A
#
# COMPACT_ATOMS: atom_id res chain seq x y z
N MET A 1 -3.42 -18.07 -8.23
CA MET A 1 -3.17 -16.93 -7.34
C MET A 1 -4.40 -16.70 -6.50
N THR A 2 -4.26 -16.73 -5.18
CA THR A 2 -5.35 -16.54 -4.21
C THR A 2 -5.49 -15.05 -3.86
N GLU A 3 -6.69 -14.64 -3.45
CA GLU A 3 -7.01 -13.26 -3.05
C GLU A 3 -6.00 -12.67 -2.05
N ASP A 4 -5.59 -13.46 -1.04
CA ASP A 4 -4.57 -13.08 -0.05
C ASP A 4 -3.22 -12.70 -0.67
N ASN A 5 -2.85 -13.36 -1.77
CA ASN A 5 -1.59 -13.09 -2.46
C ASN A 5 -1.66 -11.75 -3.20
N TYR A 6 -2.81 -11.42 -3.79
CA TYR A 6 -3.05 -10.12 -4.43
C TYR A 6 -3.11 -8.99 -3.39
N ARG A 7 -3.79 -9.21 -2.26
CA ARG A 7 -3.83 -8.27 -1.15
C ARG A 7 -2.44 -7.99 -0.60
N THR A 8 -1.66 -9.04 -0.33
CA THR A 8 -0.29 -8.91 0.19
C THR A 8 0.61 -8.13 -0.77
N ILE A 9 0.59 -8.45 -2.07
CA ILE A 9 1.41 -7.75 -3.07
C ILE A 9 1.01 -6.27 -3.16
N CYS A 10 -0.27 -5.97 -3.22
CA CYS A 10 -0.72 -4.58 -3.31
C CYS A 10 -0.50 -3.80 -2.02
N SER A 11 -0.58 -4.44 -0.84
CA SER A 11 -0.17 -3.83 0.45
C SER A 11 1.31 -3.48 0.45
N ILE A 12 2.18 -4.38 0.02
CA ILE A 12 3.63 -4.14 -0.06
C ILE A 12 3.93 -3.01 -1.03
N LEU A 13 3.32 -3.02 -2.23
CA LEU A 13 3.48 -1.95 -3.21
C LEU A 13 2.99 -0.60 -2.67
N GLY A 14 1.83 -0.56 -2.00
CA GLY A 14 1.31 0.64 -1.38
C GLY A 14 2.21 1.19 -0.27
N LEU A 15 2.82 0.32 0.52
CA LEU A 15 3.78 0.68 1.58
C LEU A 15 5.08 1.26 0.97
N VAL A 16 5.64 0.60 -0.04
CA VAL A 16 6.85 1.06 -0.74
C VAL A 16 6.61 2.40 -1.42
N ILE A 17 5.47 2.58 -2.09
CA ILE A 17 5.10 3.85 -2.73
C ILE A 17 4.90 4.93 -1.66
N GLY A 18 4.21 4.64 -0.56
CA GLY A 18 4.00 5.58 0.54
C GLY A 18 5.32 6.06 1.17
N LEU A 19 6.23 5.14 1.47
CA LEU A 19 7.57 5.45 1.96
C LEU A 19 8.41 6.21 0.93
N GLY A 20 8.32 5.84 -0.35
CA GLY A 20 9.02 6.53 -1.44
C GLY A 20 8.58 7.98 -1.60
N ILE A 21 7.27 8.25 -1.52
CA ILE A 21 6.70 9.61 -1.55
C ILE A 21 7.17 10.40 -0.33
N MET A 22 7.14 9.79 0.86
CA MET A 22 7.58 10.43 2.09
C MET A 22 9.07 10.81 2.05
N PHE A 23 9.91 9.91 1.54
CA PHE A 23 11.34 10.15 1.36
C PHE A 23 11.59 11.25 0.32
N GLY A 24 10.87 11.23 -0.81
CA GLY A 24 10.98 12.25 -1.86
C GLY A 24 10.46 13.63 -1.44
N ALA A 25 9.47 13.69 -0.55
CA ALA A 25 8.96 14.94 0.01
C ALA A 25 9.88 15.55 1.10
N GLY A 26 10.96 14.86 1.48
CA GLY A 26 11.86 15.30 2.56
C GLY A 26 11.21 15.29 3.94
N TRP A 27 10.05 14.64 4.09
CA TRP A 27 9.32 14.54 5.35
C TRP A 27 9.92 13.43 6.20
N GLY A 28 10.92 13.79 7.00
CA GLY A 28 11.52 12.91 8.00
C GLY A 28 10.77 12.97 9.32
N GLY A 29 10.40 11.81 9.88
CA GLY A 29 9.82 11.71 11.22
C GLY A 29 8.96 10.48 11.43
N MET A 30 8.68 10.16 12.69
CA MET A 30 7.85 9.02 13.08
C MET A 30 6.39 9.18 12.67
N ILE A 31 5.86 10.42 12.67
CA ILE A 31 4.46 10.72 12.33
C ILE A 31 4.19 10.56 10.82
N PRO A 32 4.98 11.17 9.89
CA PRO A 32 4.83 10.90 8.46
C PRO A 32 5.03 9.42 8.14
N GLY A 33 5.99 8.75 8.81
CA GLY A 33 6.26 7.33 8.62
C GLY A 33 5.06 6.45 8.96
N ALA A 34 4.37 6.75 10.06
CA ALA A 34 3.15 6.05 10.44
C ALA A 34 2.01 6.31 9.45
N ILE A 35 1.80 7.57 9.02
CA ILE A 35 0.70 7.93 8.12
C ILE A 35 0.92 7.38 6.71
N PHE A 36 2.09 7.63 6.11
CA PHE A 36 2.40 7.16 4.75
C PHE A 36 2.68 5.67 4.70
N GLY A 37 3.30 5.10 5.73
CA GLY A 37 3.56 3.66 5.83
C GLY A 37 2.27 2.87 6.07
N ALA A 38 1.56 3.13 7.18
CA ALA A 38 0.33 2.40 7.49
C ALA A 38 -0.80 2.76 6.52
N GLY A 39 -0.95 4.03 6.16
CA GLY A 39 -1.94 4.48 5.17
C GLY A 39 -1.66 3.91 3.78
N GLY A 40 -0.40 3.87 3.36
CA GLY A 40 0.02 3.25 2.09
C GLY A 40 -0.24 1.75 2.07
N ALA A 41 0.10 1.04 3.15
CA ALA A 41 -0.14 -0.40 3.28
C ALA A 41 -1.63 -0.75 3.28
N VAL A 42 -2.45 -0.03 4.06
CA VAL A 42 -3.90 -0.26 4.15
C VAL A 42 -4.58 0.07 2.83
N THR A 43 -4.27 1.22 2.23
CA THR A 43 -4.84 1.62 0.94
C THR A 43 -4.42 0.65 -0.16
N GLY A 44 -3.16 0.24 -0.18
CA GLY A 44 -2.64 -0.78 -1.10
C GLY A 44 -3.35 -2.12 -0.96
N GLY A 45 -3.57 -2.59 0.26
CA GLY A 45 -4.30 -3.83 0.53
C GLY A 45 -5.75 -3.79 0.04
N ILE A 46 -6.48 -2.71 0.35
CA ILE A 46 -7.86 -2.50 -0.10
C ILE A 46 -7.93 -2.42 -1.63
N LEU A 47 -6.96 -1.75 -2.27
CA LEU A 47 -6.90 -1.65 -3.72
C LEU A 47 -6.62 -3.02 -4.35
N GLY A 48 -5.78 -3.85 -3.73
CA GLY A 48 -5.47 -5.21 -4.16
C GLY A 48 -6.66 -6.14 -4.14
N GLU A 49 -7.45 -6.10 -3.06
CA GLU A 49 -8.73 -6.82 -2.98
C GLU A 49 -9.70 -6.35 -4.08
N LYS A 50 -9.85 -5.04 -4.28
CA LYS A 50 -10.72 -4.50 -5.34
C LYS A 50 -10.24 -4.86 -6.75
N LEU A 51 -8.94 -4.86 -7.00
CA LEU A 51 -8.34 -5.25 -8.29
C LEU A 51 -8.54 -6.73 -8.56
N PHE A 52 -8.38 -7.59 -7.55
CA PHE A 52 -8.65 -9.02 -7.67
C PHE A 52 -10.15 -9.28 -7.94
N ALA A 53 -11.05 -8.64 -7.19
CA ALA A 53 -12.49 -8.73 -7.40
C ALA A 53 -12.94 -8.23 -8.79
N ARG A 54 -12.29 -7.20 -9.34
CA ARG A 54 -12.54 -6.75 -10.72
C ARG A 54 -12.01 -7.71 -11.77
N LYS A 55 -10.87 -8.36 -11.51
CA LYS A 55 -10.27 -9.33 -12.43
C LYS A 55 -11.04 -10.65 -12.49
N GLN A 56 -11.83 -10.96 -11.46
CA GLN A 56 -12.66 -12.16 -11.39
C GLN A 56 -14.07 -11.99 -11.99
N ARG A 57 -14.42 -10.78 -12.48
CA ARG A 57 -15.65 -10.51 -13.25
C ARG A 57 -15.42 -10.62 -14.75
#